data_AF-A0A7C2HHW6-F1
#
_entry.id   AF-A0A7C2HHW6-F1
#
_cell.length_a   1.000
_cell.length_b   1.000
_cell.length_c   1.000
_cell.angle_alpha   90.00
_cell.angle_beta   90.00
_cell.angle_gamma   90.00
#
_symmetry.space_group_name_H-M   'P 1'
#
loop_
_entity.id
_entity.type
_entity.pdbx_description
1 polymer ?
#
loop_
_entity_poly.entity_id
_entity_poly.type
_entity_poly.pdbx_seq_one_letter_code
_entity_poly.pdbx_strand_id
1 'polypeptide(L)'
;MVPAIALLFAFGFYAVTVSAVRRTRRLIGRSPIVFVPSGGVEMKLSAALMLAFPAVLVASTLLPEVRWFRPVMQSPAFTAVAAVLFAGGLVLQRAAIWRLGPAFRIGIDPTSREALVRDGPYRYLRHPIYASFIAYYLAAWLLQPSLLFGVVTPLAVLRIYYQATLEERMMLARHGAAYAAYARTTSRFIPFVW
;
A
#
# COMPACT_ATOMS: atom_id res chain seq x y z
N MET A 1 14.99 -19.46 8.16
CA MET A 1 15.19 -18.56 7.01
C MET A 1 13.95 -17.73 6.67
N VAL A 2 12.77 -18.33 6.42
CA VAL A 2 11.53 -17.60 6.07
C VAL A 2 11.09 -16.50 7.08
N PRO A 3 11.23 -16.67 8.42
CA PRO A 3 10.87 -15.62 9.37
C PRO A 3 11.74 -14.36 9.26
N ALA A 4 13.03 -14.51 8.97
CA ALA A 4 13.96 -13.39 8.84
C ALA A 4 13.67 -12.58 7.56
N ILE A 5 13.37 -13.25 6.45
CA ILE A 5 12.99 -12.60 5.17
C ILE A 5 11.69 -11.80 5.35
N ALA A 6 10.70 -12.38 6.03
CA ALA A 6 9.46 -11.70 6.36
C ALA A 6 9.69 -10.44 7.21
N LEU A 7 10.52 -10.52 8.26
CA LEU A 7 10.82 -9.35 9.10
C LEU A 7 11.58 -8.27 8.33
N LEU A 8 12.52 -8.65 7.46
CA LEU A 8 13.20 -7.71 6.55
C LEU A 8 12.22 -7.00 5.62
N PHE A 9 11.20 -7.72 5.16
CA PHE A 9 10.16 -7.18 4.30
C PHE A 9 9.28 -6.18 5.07
N ALA A 10 8.81 -6.52 6.27
CA ALA A 10 8.11 -5.56 7.12
C ALA A 10 8.96 -4.31 7.40
N PHE A 11 10.25 -4.50 7.72
CA PHE A 11 11.16 -3.40 7.96
C PHE A 11 11.31 -2.48 6.74
N GLY A 12 11.49 -3.03 5.53
CA GLY A 12 11.62 -2.24 4.30
C GLY A 12 10.41 -1.34 4.04
N PHE A 13 9.20 -1.89 4.19
CA PHE A 13 7.94 -1.14 4.06
C PHE A 13 7.85 0.03 5.05
N TYR A 14 8.10 -0.23 6.33
CA TYR A 14 8.02 0.80 7.37
C TYR A 14 9.15 1.82 7.24
N ALA A 15 10.36 1.39 6.87
CA ALA A 15 11.49 2.27 6.66
C ALA A 15 11.20 3.28 5.55
N VAL A 16 10.64 2.85 4.41
CA VAL A 16 10.21 3.75 3.33
C VAL A 16 9.15 4.73 3.81
N THR A 17 8.11 4.22 4.49
CA THR A 17 6.98 5.04 4.97
C THR A 17 7.42 6.08 6.00
N VAL A 18 8.19 5.67 7.01
CA VAL A 18 8.70 6.57 8.06
C VAL A 18 9.66 7.60 7.48
N SER A 19 10.54 7.19 6.56
CA SER A 19 11.46 8.11 5.87
C SER A 19 10.69 9.13 5.03
N ALA A 20 9.63 8.70 4.36
CA ALA A 20 8.73 9.57 3.60
C ALA A 20 8.07 10.61 4.49
N VAL A 21 7.45 10.18 5.59
CA VAL A 21 6.79 11.08 6.55
C VAL A 21 7.77 12.09 7.12
N ARG A 22 8.98 11.66 7.53
CA ARG A 22 10.02 12.54 8.04
C ARG A 22 10.48 13.56 6.98
N ARG A 23 10.72 13.10 5.75
CA ARG A 23 11.13 13.96 4.63
C ARG A 23 10.05 14.99 4.32
N THR A 24 8.81 14.57 4.12
CA THR A 24 7.73 15.49 3.76
C THR A 24 7.47 16.47 4.89
N ARG A 25 7.47 16.04 6.17
CA ARG A 25 7.36 16.96 7.32
C ARG A 25 8.45 18.04 7.32
N ARG A 26 9.69 17.70 6.95
CA ARG A 26 10.79 18.69 6.80
C ARG A 26 10.55 19.65 5.64
N LEU A 27 9.92 19.21 4.55
CA LEU A 27 9.63 20.05 3.38
C LEU A 27 8.45 20.99 3.58
N ILE A 28 7.39 20.55 4.26
CA ILE A 28 6.12 21.30 4.37
C ILE A 28 5.90 21.98 5.74
N GLY A 29 6.76 21.71 6.74
CA GLY A 29 6.66 22.28 8.08
C GLY A 29 5.53 21.75 8.96
N ARG A 30 4.68 20.84 8.45
CA ARG A 30 3.54 20.23 9.14
C ARG A 30 3.48 18.71 8.95
N SER A 31 2.62 18.03 9.71
CA SER A 31 2.43 16.58 9.54
C SER A 31 1.82 16.26 8.16
N PRO A 32 2.43 15.38 7.35
CA PRO A 32 1.82 14.89 6.10
C PRO A 32 0.73 13.86 6.37
N ILE A 33 0.59 13.40 7.61
CA ILE A 33 -0.48 12.53 8.05
C ILE A 33 -1.70 13.42 8.26
N VAL A 34 -2.60 13.41 7.29
CA VAL A 34 -3.83 14.19 7.32
C VAL A 34 -5.00 13.22 7.33
N PHE A 35 -5.49 12.98 8.53
CA PHE A 35 -6.76 12.33 8.72
C PHE A 35 -7.82 13.42 8.70
N VAL A 36 -8.83 13.28 7.83
CA VAL A 36 -10.09 13.99 8.06
C VAL A 36 -10.50 13.68 9.51
N PRO A 37 -10.91 14.66 10.32
CA PRO A 37 -11.49 14.40 11.63
C PRO A 37 -12.89 13.78 11.47
N SER A 38 -13.00 12.64 10.81
CA SER A 38 -14.10 11.72 11.04
C SER A 38 -13.66 10.84 12.22
N GLY A 39 -13.99 11.28 13.44
CA GLY A 39 -13.80 10.48 14.66
C GLY A 39 -14.54 9.13 14.67
N GLY A 40 -15.12 8.69 13.56
CA GLY A 40 -15.89 7.46 13.43
C GLY A 40 -15.14 6.42 12.60
N VAL A 41 -14.72 5.33 13.24
CA VAL A 41 -14.48 3.98 12.68
C VAL A 41 -13.47 3.84 11.52
N GLU A 42 -13.54 4.58 10.43
CA GLU A 42 -12.70 4.44 9.24
C GLU A 42 -11.20 4.67 9.52
N MET A 43 -10.89 5.66 10.38
CA MET A 43 -9.51 5.93 10.81
C MET A 43 -8.96 4.76 11.63
N LYS A 44 -9.75 4.27 12.59
CA LYS A 44 -9.38 3.12 13.44
C LYS A 44 -9.20 1.88 12.57
N LEU A 45 -10.05 1.66 11.58
CA LEU A 45 -9.96 0.54 10.65
C LEU A 45 -8.71 0.60 9.77
N SER A 46 -8.38 1.78 9.24
CA SER A 46 -7.20 1.96 8.38
C SER A 46 -5.90 1.79 9.16
N ALA A 47 -5.83 2.35 10.38
CA ALA A 47 -4.70 2.15 11.28
C ALA A 47 -4.60 0.68 11.72
N ALA A 48 -5.72 0.04 12.06
CA ALA A 48 -5.77 -1.36 12.44
C ALA A 48 -5.26 -2.27 11.31
N LEU A 49 -5.63 -2.02 10.05
CA LEU A 49 -5.15 -2.81 8.91
C LEU A 49 -3.66 -2.57 8.62
N MET A 50 -3.20 -1.32 8.72
CA MET A 50 -1.75 -1.01 8.63
C MET A 50 -0.94 -1.72 9.72
N LEU A 51 -1.48 -1.83 10.93
CA LEU A 51 -0.85 -2.57 12.04
C LEU A 51 -1.08 -4.08 11.96
N ALA A 52 -2.15 -4.52 11.29
CA ALA A 52 -2.45 -5.94 11.10
C ALA A 52 -1.40 -6.62 10.23
N PHE A 53 -0.80 -5.92 9.25
CA PHE A 53 0.24 -6.49 8.41
C PHE A 53 1.44 -7.04 9.22
N PRO A 54 2.15 -6.25 10.04
CA PRO A 54 3.25 -6.77 10.85
C PRO A 54 2.77 -7.70 11.96
N ALA A 55 1.59 -7.46 12.54
CA ALA A 55 1.06 -8.32 13.60
C ALA A 55 0.75 -9.74 13.08
N VAL A 56 0.11 -9.85 11.92
CA VAL A 56 -0.18 -11.13 11.26
C VAL A 56 1.10 -11.78 10.77
N LEU A 57 2.08 -11.01 10.30
CA LEU A 57 3.38 -11.53 9.91
C LEU A 57 4.11 -12.15 11.10
N VAL A 58 4.18 -11.44 12.24
CA VAL A 58 4.79 -11.95 13.47
C VAL A 58 4.01 -13.14 14.01
N ALA A 59 2.68 -13.06 14.12
CA ALA A 59 1.84 -14.17 14.59
C ALA A 59 2.00 -15.41 13.70
N SER A 60 2.03 -15.25 12.38
CA SER A 60 2.27 -16.35 11.44
C SER A 60 3.69 -16.91 11.55
N THR A 61 4.69 -16.12 11.96
CA THR A 61 6.03 -16.65 12.29
C THR A 61 6.06 -17.47 13.58
N LEU A 62 5.37 -17.01 14.63
CA LEU A 62 5.42 -17.57 15.98
C LEU A 62 4.45 -18.73 16.23
N LEU A 63 3.35 -18.82 15.46
CA LEU A 63 2.31 -19.84 15.59
C LEU A 63 2.28 -20.72 14.33
N PRO A 64 3.08 -21.80 14.28
CA PRO A 64 3.17 -22.67 13.09
C PRO A 64 1.85 -23.38 12.75
N GLU A 65 1.01 -23.61 13.77
CA GLU A 65 -0.29 -24.31 13.69
C GLU A 65 -1.33 -23.56 12.83
N VAL A 66 -1.11 -22.28 12.55
CA VAL A 66 -2.03 -21.44 11.74
C VAL A 66 -1.71 -21.51 10.24
N ARG A 67 -0.72 -22.33 9.85
CA ARG A 67 -0.22 -22.45 8.47
C ARG A 67 -0.80 -23.67 7.75
N TRP A 68 -2.11 -23.67 7.53
CA TRP A 68 -2.88 -24.81 7.01
C TRP A 68 -2.57 -25.16 5.53
N PHE A 69 -1.63 -24.45 4.87
CA PHE A 69 -1.26 -24.62 3.45
C PHE A 69 0.24 -24.85 3.20
N ARG A 70 1.03 -25.19 4.23
CA ARG A 70 2.51 -25.32 4.15
C ARG A 70 3.07 -26.17 3.00
N PRO A 71 2.52 -27.34 2.63
CA PRO A 71 3.21 -28.23 1.69
C PRO A 71 3.25 -27.70 0.25
N VAL A 72 2.27 -26.91 -0.18
CA VAL A 72 2.10 -26.53 -1.61
C VAL A 72 2.83 -25.22 -1.96
N MET A 73 2.91 -24.27 -1.03
CA MET A 73 3.45 -22.92 -1.28
C MET A 73 4.91 -22.72 -0.84
N GLN A 74 5.60 -23.76 -0.38
CA GLN A 74 7.04 -23.70 -0.04
C GLN A 74 7.98 -23.98 -1.22
N SER A 75 7.48 -23.98 -2.46
CA SER A 75 8.35 -24.17 -3.62
C SER A 75 9.31 -22.97 -3.81
N PRO A 76 10.51 -23.20 -4.36
CA PRO A 76 11.41 -22.10 -4.73
C PRO A 76 10.75 -21.08 -5.66
N ALA A 77 9.83 -21.52 -6.53
CA ALA A 77 9.08 -20.66 -7.43
C ALA A 77 8.19 -19.66 -6.68
N PHE A 78 7.41 -20.10 -5.68
CA PHE A 78 6.59 -19.20 -4.87
C PHE A 78 7.44 -18.22 -4.07
N THR A 79 8.58 -18.67 -3.55
CA THR A 79 9.54 -17.79 -2.85
C THR A 79 10.10 -16.72 -3.79
N ALA A 80 10.46 -17.10 -5.02
CA ALA A 80 10.95 -16.16 -6.03
C ALA A 80 9.88 -15.14 -6.42
N VAL A 81 8.64 -15.59 -6.67
CA VAL A 81 7.51 -14.69 -6.97
C VAL A 81 7.27 -13.71 -5.83
N ALA A 82 7.27 -14.19 -4.59
CA ALA A 82 7.08 -13.32 -3.43
C ALA A 82 8.20 -12.29 -3.28
N ALA A 83 9.47 -12.69 -3.53
CA ALA A 83 10.60 -11.78 -3.51
C ALA A 83 10.49 -10.70 -4.59
N VAL A 84 10.08 -11.07 -5.81
CA VAL A 84 9.84 -10.13 -6.92
C VAL A 84 8.71 -9.16 -6.59
N LEU A 85 7.58 -9.67 -6.09
CA LEU A 85 6.45 -8.82 -5.67
C LEU A 85 6.86 -7.83 -4.59
N PHE A 86 7.62 -8.30 -3.59
CA PHE A 86 8.06 -7.45 -2.50
C PHE A 86 9.07 -6.39 -2.96
N ALA A 87 10.11 -6.79 -3.70
CA ALA A 87 11.12 -5.86 -4.21
C ALA A 87 10.52 -4.84 -5.19
N GLY A 88 9.65 -5.31 -6.10
CA GLY A 88 8.91 -4.45 -7.02
C GLY A 88 7.98 -3.49 -6.30
N GLY A 89 7.27 -3.96 -5.27
CA GLY A 89 6.46 -3.12 -4.38
C GLY A 89 7.29 -2.03 -3.70
N LEU A 90 8.47 -2.37 -3.18
CA LEU A 90 9.36 -1.43 -2.49
C LEU A 90 9.90 -0.34 -3.42
N VAL A 91 10.30 -0.72 -4.63
CA VAL A 91 10.71 0.22 -5.67
C VAL A 91 9.54 1.13 -6.06
N LEU A 92 8.35 0.55 -6.29
CA LEU A 92 7.16 1.30 -6.70
C LEU A 92 6.70 2.29 -5.62
N GLN A 93 6.65 1.85 -4.36
CA GLN A 93 6.31 2.69 -3.21
C GLN A 93 7.26 3.87 -3.11
N ARG A 94 8.57 3.60 -3.14
CA ARG A 94 9.61 4.63 -3.03
C ARG A 94 9.55 5.61 -4.19
N ALA A 95 9.39 5.12 -5.42
CA ALA A 95 9.29 5.95 -6.62
C ALA A 95 8.05 6.84 -6.58
N ALA A 96 6.89 6.29 -6.19
CA ALA A 96 5.64 7.04 -6.12
C ALA A 96 5.69 8.15 -5.06
N ILE A 97 6.15 7.82 -3.85
CA ILE A 97 6.34 8.79 -2.77
C ILE A 97 7.32 9.89 -3.19
N TRP A 98 8.43 9.51 -3.84
CA TRP A 98 9.43 10.49 -4.27
C TRP A 98 8.86 11.46 -5.30
N ARG A 99 8.00 10.98 -6.22
CA ARG A 99 7.32 11.80 -7.22
C ARG A 99 6.26 12.71 -6.64
N LEU A 100 5.50 12.27 -5.62
CA LEU A 100 4.59 13.16 -4.91
C LEU A 100 5.32 14.29 -4.17
N GLY A 101 6.49 14.00 -3.59
CA GLY A 101 7.31 15.01 -2.92
C GLY A 101 6.53 15.72 -1.79
N PRO A 102 6.41 17.07 -1.82
CA PRO A 102 5.61 17.83 -0.86
C PRO A 102 4.12 17.44 -0.82
N ALA A 103 3.59 16.90 -1.93
CA ALA A 103 2.21 16.47 -2.04
C ALA A 103 1.92 15.09 -1.41
N PHE A 104 2.93 14.42 -0.87
CA PHE A 104 2.74 13.16 -0.19
C PHE A 104 1.94 13.36 1.09
N ARG A 105 0.84 12.62 1.22
CA ARG A 105 -0.02 12.60 2.41
C ARG A 105 -0.37 11.16 2.77
N ILE A 106 -0.58 10.90 4.05
CA ILE A 106 -1.26 9.68 4.51
C ILE A 106 -2.68 10.09 4.92
N GLY A 107 -3.68 9.57 4.19
CA GLY A 107 -5.09 9.94 4.32
C GLY A 107 -5.56 10.93 3.24
N ILE A 108 -6.86 11.23 3.27
CA ILE A 108 -7.51 12.17 2.34
C ILE A 108 -7.50 13.55 2.98
N ASP A 109 -6.84 14.52 2.35
CA ASP A 109 -6.94 15.94 2.73
C ASP A 109 -7.89 16.68 1.78
N PRO A 110 -9.15 16.95 2.17
CA PRO A 110 -10.09 17.69 1.32
C PRO A 110 -9.66 19.16 1.13
N THR A 111 -8.73 19.67 1.94
CA THR A 111 -8.24 21.05 1.87
C THR A 111 -6.96 21.20 1.04
N SER A 112 -6.36 20.09 0.58
CA SER A 112 -5.14 20.15 -0.25
C SER A 112 -5.41 20.92 -1.54
N ARG A 113 -4.44 21.74 -1.96
CA ARG A 113 -4.44 22.52 -3.22
C ARG A 113 -3.30 22.14 -4.18
N GLU A 114 -2.68 20.98 -3.97
CA GLU A 114 -1.56 20.47 -4.80
C GLU A 114 -1.93 20.08 -6.23
N ALA A 115 -1.07 20.35 -7.20
CA ALA A 115 -1.32 19.97 -8.59
C ALA A 115 -1.49 18.46 -8.80
N LEU A 116 -2.24 18.07 -9.83
CA LEU A 116 -2.43 16.67 -10.20
C LEU A 116 -1.12 16.10 -10.78
N VAL A 117 -0.46 15.22 -10.03
CA VAL A 117 0.75 14.49 -10.43
C VAL A 117 0.38 13.37 -11.41
N ARG A 118 1.06 13.34 -12.56
CA ARG A 118 0.76 12.42 -13.70
C ARG A 118 2.01 11.78 -14.31
N ASP A 119 3.19 12.05 -13.76
CA ASP A 119 4.48 11.57 -14.25
C ASP A 119 5.08 10.47 -13.35
N GLY A 120 6.19 9.87 -13.79
CA GLY A 120 6.79 8.73 -13.10
C GLY A 120 5.82 7.55 -13.01
N PRO A 121 5.67 6.87 -11.85
CA PRO A 121 4.72 5.78 -11.70
C PRO A 121 3.26 6.16 -11.97
N TYR A 122 2.91 7.44 -11.75
CA TYR A 122 1.55 7.95 -11.98
C TYR A 122 1.17 7.98 -13.46
N ARG A 123 2.13 7.89 -14.39
CA ARG A 123 1.81 7.76 -15.82
C ARG A 123 1.15 6.44 -16.18
N TYR A 124 1.25 5.44 -15.30
CA TYR A 124 0.73 4.09 -15.52
C TYR A 124 -0.40 3.74 -14.55
N LEU A 125 -0.24 4.14 -13.28
CA LEU A 125 -1.14 3.78 -12.19
C LEU A 125 -1.67 5.04 -11.51
N ARG A 126 -2.98 5.11 -11.27
CA ARG A 126 -3.56 6.17 -10.44
C ARG A 126 -3.13 6.06 -8.99
N HIS A 127 -2.95 4.84 -8.49
CA HIS A 127 -2.62 4.58 -7.09
C HIS A 127 -1.40 3.64 -6.94
N PRO A 128 -0.20 4.04 -7.37
CA PRO A 128 0.99 3.20 -7.31
C PRO A 128 1.41 2.83 -5.88
N ILE A 129 1.14 3.68 -4.88
CA ILE A 129 1.37 3.36 -3.47
C ILE A 129 0.42 2.24 -3.01
N TYR A 130 -0.86 2.29 -3.39
CA TYR A 130 -1.80 1.22 -3.09
C TYR A 130 -1.48 -0.09 -3.81
N ALA A 131 -1.04 -0.01 -5.07
CA ALA A 131 -0.53 -1.16 -5.78
C ALA A 131 0.66 -1.82 -5.05
N SER A 132 1.58 -1.03 -4.48
CA SER A 132 2.67 -1.57 -3.66
C SER A 132 2.16 -2.30 -2.41
N PHE A 133 1.11 -1.79 -1.77
CA PHE A 133 0.54 -2.44 -0.58
C PHE A 133 -0.09 -3.79 -0.93
N ILE A 134 -0.84 -3.85 -2.03
CA ILE A 134 -1.39 -5.11 -2.54
C ILE A 134 -0.26 -6.11 -2.80
N ALA A 135 0.83 -5.68 -3.43
CA ALA A 135 2.01 -6.52 -3.67
C ALA A 135 2.64 -7.05 -2.36
N TYR A 136 2.71 -6.23 -1.31
CA TYR A 136 3.24 -6.66 0.00
C TYR A 136 2.35 -7.71 0.67
N TYR A 137 1.03 -7.54 0.68
CA TYR A 137 0.11 -8.53 1.25
C TYR A 137 0.19 -9.86 0.49
N LEU A 138 0.23 -9.81 -0.85
CA LEU A 138 0.39 -11.01 -1.67
C LEU A 138 1.76 -11.69 -1.44
N ALA A 139 2.85 -10.92 -1.41
CA ALA A 139 4.17 -11.46 -1.12
C ALA A 139 4.24 -12.13 0.26
N ALA A 140 3.67 -11.49 1.29
CA ALA A 140 3.63 -12.04 2.63
C ALA A 140 2.80 -13.33 2.70
N TRP A 141 1.65 -13.38 2.02
CA TRP A 141 0.81 -14.58 1.96
C TRP A 141 1.52 -15.73 1.23
N LEU A 142 2.22 -15.46 0.13
CA LEU A 142 2.99 -16.47 -0.59
C LEU A 142 4.17 -17.03 0.24
N LEU A 143 4.85 -16.18 1.02
CA LEU A 143 5.92 -16.62 1.93
C LEU A 143 5.39 -17.36 3.15
N GLN A 144 4.23 -16.95 3.64
CA GLN A 144 3.60 -17.46 4.86
C GLN A 144 2.14 -17.80 4.58
N PRO A 145 1.88 -18.95 3.93
CA PRO A 145 0.56 -19.36 3.53
C PRO A 145 -0.23 -19.82 4.77
N SER A 146 -0.75 -18.84 5.50
CA SER A 146 -1.55 -19.02 6.72
C SER A 146 -2.99 -18.62 6.48
N LEU A 147 -3.90 -19.18 7.28
CA LEU A 147 -5.31 -18.79 7.24
C LEU A 147 -5.46 -17.30 7.56
N LEU A 148 -4.64 -16.77 8.47
CA LEU A 148 -4.60 -15.34 8.79
C LEU A 148 -4.28 -14.49 7.57
N PHE A 149 -3.27 -14.87 6.77
CA PHE A 149 -2.96 -14.16 5.53
C PHE A 149 -4.03 -14.34 4.46
N GLY A 150 -4.66 -15.51 4.40
CA GLY A 150 -5.80 -15.78 3.51
C GLY A 150 -7.04 -14.93 3.82
N VAL A 151 -7.21 -14.49 5.08
CA VAL A 151 -8.30 -13.60 5.49
C VAL A 151 -7.90 -12.12 5.42
N VAL A 152 -6.73 -11.75 5.96
CA VAL A 152 -6.33 -10.34 6.04
C VAL A 152 -6.02 -9.75 4.65
N THR A 153 -5.51 -10.55 3.72
CA THR A 153 -5.12 -10.07 2.39
C THR A 153 -6.32 -9.60 1.58
N PRO A 154 -7.40 -10.39 1.39
CA PRO A 154 -8.63 -9.91 0.75
C PRO A 154 -9.24 -8.69 1.45
N LEU A 155 -9.30 -8.69 2.79
CA LEU A 155 -9.84 -7.55 3.55
C LEU A 155 -9.03 -6.27 3.33
N ALA A 156 -7.70 -6.37 3.30
CA ALA A 156 -6.83 -5.25 3.00
C ALA A 156 -7.03 -4.74 1.56
N VAL A 157 -7.14 -5.64 0.57
CA VAL A 157 -7.41 -5.29 -0.83
C VAL A 157 -8.75 -4.56 -0.97
N LEU A 158 -9.81 -5.06 -0.33
CA LEU A 158 -11.13 -4.41 -0.33
C LEU A 158 -11.08 -3.02 0.31
N ARG A 159 -10.36 -2.88 1.43
CA ARG A 159 -10.18 -1.57 2.06
C ARG A 159 -9.42 -0.60 1.17
N ILE A 160 -8.33 -1.07 0.54
CA ILE A 160 -7.53 -0.28 -0.40
C ILE A 160 -8.41 0.17 -1.57
N TYR A 161 -9.26 -0.71 -2.12
CA TYR A 161 -10.18 -0.39 -3.19
C TYR A 161 -11.19 0.71 -2.79
N TYR A 162 -11.79 0.56 -1.61
CA TYR A 162 -12.70 1.57 -1.06
C TYR A 162 -12.00 2.93 -0.88
N GLN A 163 -10.82 2.92 -0.27
CA GLN A 163 -10.04 4.13 -0.04
C GLN A 163 -9.65 4.83 -1.35
N ALA A 164 -9.19 4.07 -2.34
CA ALA A 164 -8.90 4.59 -3.67
C ALA A 164 -10.14 5.24 -4.27
N THR A 165 -11.31 4.60 -4.18
CA THR A 165 -12.57 5.14 -4.71
C THR A 165 -12.93 6.49 -4.10
N LEU A 166 -12.75 6.66 -2.78
CA LEU A 166 -12.96 7.94 -2.11
C LEU A 166 -11.97 9.01 -2.61
N GLU A 167 -10.70 8.64 -2.78
CA GLU A 167 -9.69 9.53 -3.35
C GLU A 167 -10.01 9.93 -4.78
N GLU A 168 -10.44 9.01 -5.64
CA GLU A 168 -10.80 9.31 -7.02
C GLU A 168 -12.01 10.25 -7.09
N ARG A 169 -13.02 10.08 -6.22
CA ARG A 169 -14.17 10.99 -6.12
C ARG A 169 -13.71 12.41 -5.74
N MET A 170 -12.80 12.53 -4.78
CA MET A 170 -12.25 13.82 -4.38
C MET A 170 -11.40 14.45 -5.50
N MET A 171 -10.54 13.66 -6.15
CA MET A 171 -9.74 14.11 -7.29
C MET A 171 -10.61 14.58 -8.45
N LEU A 172 -11.71 13.88 -8.73
CA LEU A 172 -12.68 14.26 -9.76
C LEU A 172 -13.41 15.56 -9.39
N ALA A 173 -13.88 15.68 -8.14
CA ALA A 173 -14.53 16.92 -7.67
C ALA A 173 -13.57 18.12 -7.75
N ARG A 174 -12.28 17.89 -7.56
CA ARG A 174 -11.27 18.93 -7.46
C ARG A 174 -10.64 19.34 -8.80
N HIS A 175 -10.33 18.37 -9.65
CA HIS A 175 -9.61 18.58 -10.91
C HIS A 175 -10.51 18.39 -12.14
N GLY A 176 -11.76 17.97 -11.95
CA GLY A 176 -12.78 17.88 -12.99
C GLY A 176 -12.30 17.13 -14.23
N ALA A 177 -12.43 17.77 -15.39
CA ALA A 177 -12.09 17.22 -16.68
C ALA A 177 -10.62 16.76 -16.79
N ALA A 178 -9.68 17.43 -16.09
CA ALA A 178 -8.27 17.06 -16.13
C ALA A 178 -8.03 15.69 -15.48
N TYR A 179 -8.69 15.41 -14.35
CA TYR A 179 -8.62 14.09 -13.73
C TYR A 179 -9.38 13.03 -14.52
N ALA A 180 -10.55 13.38 -15.07
CA ALA A 180 -11.30 12.45 -15.93
C ALA A 180 -10.48 12.02 -17.16
N ALA A 181 -9.77 12.94 -17.81
CA ALA A 181 -8.88 12.63 -18.94
C ALA A 181 -7.70 11.74 -18.53
N TYR A 182 -7.11 12.02 -17.37
CA TYR A 182 -6.06 11.19 -16.79
C TYR A 182 -6.54 9.77 -16.45
N ALA A 183 -7.73 9.65 -15.85
CA ALA A 183 -8.30 8.36 -15.48
C ALA A 183 -8.62 7.46 -16.68
N ARG A 184 -8.92 8.04 -17.85
CA ARG A 184 -9.14 7.27 -19.10
C ARG A 184 -7.88 6.60 -19.67
N THR A 185 -6.69 7.08 -19.31
CA THR A 185 -5.42 6.63 -19.90
C THR A 185 -4.54 5.86 -18.92
N THR A 186 -5.03 5.64 -17.70
CA THR A 186 -4.28 4.99 -16.62
C THR A 186 -5.07 3.86 -16.01
N SER A 187 -4.38 2.90 -15.40
CA SER A 187 -5.02 1.84 -14.62
C SER A 187 -5.08 2.21 -13.14
N ARG A 188 -5.98 1.58 -12.36
CA ARG A 188 -6.11 1.91 -10.93
C ARG A 188 -4.93 1.36 -10.11
N PHE A 189 -4.65 0.05 -10.23
CA PHE A 189 -3.65 -0.66 -9.41
C PHE A 189 -2.71 -1.55 -10.21
N ILE A 190 -3.22 -2.30 -11.19
CA ILE A 190 -2.44 -3.21 -12.02
C ILE A 190 -2.42 -2.62 -13.43
N PRO A 191 -1.24 -2.45 -14.05
CA PRO A 191 -1.18 -1.96 -15.42
C PRO A 191 -2.05 -2.81 -16.34
N PHE A 192 -2.82 -2.16 -17.22
CA PHE A 192 -3.68 -2.81 -18.23
C PHE A 192 -4.91 -3.55 -17.67
N VAL A 193 -5.21 -3.44 -16.37
CA VAL A 193 -6.47 -3.87 -15.75
C VAL A 193 -7.27 -2.62 -15.39
N TRP A 194 -8.46 -2.48 -15.97
CA TRP A 194 -9.28 -1.26 -15.94
C TRP A 194 -10.20 -1.19 -14.72
#